data_AF-A0A1Q3HWM1-F1
#
_entry.id   AF-A0A1Q3HWM1-F1
#
_cell.length_a   1.000
_cell.length_b   1.000
_cell.length_c   1.000
_cell.angle_alpha   90.00
_cell.angle_beta   90.00
_cell.angle_gamma   90.00
#
_symmetry.space_group_name_H-M   'P 1'
#
loop_
_entity.id
_entity.type
_entity.pdbx_description
1 polymer ?
#
loop_
_entity_poly.entity_id
_entity_poly.type
_entity_poly.pdbx_seq_one_letter_code
_entity_poly.pdbx_strand_id
1 'polypeptide(L)'
;MPGDANDLEDVRALEACWERLCSTAHKASEDEFRQLVKKWGEWRQLDPISLPTDLLSPLGQEFREITHTQLLAHFFNPRAAHQLGAEPLHALLDCLYNILKEEHASEAAVLKTLEGVDSARVEAERTVRIQSGVGNENPRTDLWIEIPASVPKVLIVIENKIGDQARLNQLKQYEQAIEKRLEQLGRKSIQPLVFRVYLTLEGEPPPQNSGEKQWFLTSYLVLGHLLMPVLSGERSPGREMLRLYLATLFQKLYGLKWTDNPSAVRRGDLVHYLRTSLENR
;
A
#
# COMPACT_ATOMS: atom_id res chain seq x y z
N MET A 1 -43.24 31.85 29.43
CA MET A 1 -42.25 31.02 28.71
C MET A 1 -40.90 31.26 29.36
N PRO A 2 -40.53 30.53 30.42
CA PRO A 2 -39.18 30.55 30.99
C PRO A 2 -38.40 29.38 30.39
N GLY A 3 -37.60 29.65 29.35
CA GLY A 3 -36.78 28.63 28.68
C GLY A 3 -35.38 29.13 28.31
N ASP A 4 -35.24 30.41 27.97
CA ASP A 4 -34.04 30.87 27.26
C ASP A 4 -32.76 31.07 28.12
N ALA A 5 -32.86 31.25 29.43
CA ALA A 5 -31.70 31.58 30.27
C ALA A 5 -30.87 30.35 30.69
N ASN A 6 -31.55 29.21 30.97
CA ASN A 6 -30.88 27.95 31.32
C ASN A 6 -30.15 27.35 30.11
N ASP A 7 -30.77 27.43 28.94
CA ASP A 7 -30.21 26.90 27.70
C ASP A 7 -28.91 27.62 27.29
N LEU A 8 -28.79 28.92 27.57
CA LEU A 8 -27.57 29.70 27.31
C LEU A 8 -26.41 29.39 28.27
N GLU A 9 -26.70 29.06 29.54
CA GLU A 9 -25.68 28.60 30.48
C GLU A 9 -25.19 27.19 30.16
N ASP A 10 -26.09 26.29 29.77
CA ASP A 10 -25.76 24.93 29.36
C ASP A 10 -24.90 24.91 28.08
N VAL A 11 -25.22 25.75 27.08
CA VAL A 11 -24.39 25.91 25.86
C VAL A 11 -22.98 26.41 26.21
N ARG A 12 -22.85 27.43 27.06
CA ARG A 12 -21.53 27.94 27.49
C ARG A 12 -20.74 26.89 28.27
N ALA A 13 -21.40 26.10 29.10
CA ALA A 13 -20.76 25.01 29.84
C ALA A 13 -20.24 23.92 28.89
N LEU A 14 -21.00 23.59 27.85
CA LEU A 14 -20.60 22.66 26.79
C LEU A 14 -19.41 23.20 25.98
N GLU A 15 -19.43 24.48 25.58
CA GLU A 15 -18.32 25.13 24.89
C GLU A 15 -17.03 25.11 25.73
N ALA A 16 -17.10 25.48 27.01
CA ALA A 16 -15.96 25.43 27.92
C ALA A 16 -15.48 23.99 28.20
N CYS A 17 -16.36 23.00 28.13
CA CYS A 17 -15.98 21.58 28.19
C CYS A 17 -15.25 21.15 26.92
N TRP A 18 -15.77 21.53 25.75
CA TRP A 18 -15.16 21.28 24.45
C TRP A 18 -13.76 21.89 24.34
N GLU A 19 -13.60 23.16 24.72
CA GLU A 19 -12.29 23.83 24.71
C GLU A 19 -11.27 23.12 25.62
N ARG A 20 -11.68 22.68 26.81
CA ARG A 20 -10.82 21.90 27.72
C ARG A 20 -10.44 20.55 27.14
N LEU A 21 -11.38 19.85 26.52
CA LEU A 21 -11.12 18.58 25.83
C LEU A 21 -10.13 18.78 24.67
N CYS A 22 -10.36 19.77 23.82
CA CYS A 22 -9.46 20.12 22.72
C CYS A 22 -8.05 20.47 23.23
N SER A 23 -7.94 21.29 24.29
CA SER A 23 -6.65 21.66 24.90
C SER A 23 -5.92 20.44 25.48
N THR A 24 -6.64 19.54 26.14
CA THR A 24 -6.08 18.32 26.72
C THR A 24 -5.59 17.36 25.63
N ALA A 25 -6.43 17.13 24.59
CA ALA A 25 -6.06 16.32 23.44
C ALA A 25 -4.84 16.90 22.70
N HIS A 26 -4.76 18.23 22.58
CA HIS A 26 -3.63 18.91 21.98
C HIS A 26 -2.32 18.68 22.75
N LYS A 27 -2.34 18.84 24.07
CA LYS A 27 -1.18 18.58 24.93
C LYS A 27 -0.75 17.11 24.85
N ALA A 28 -1.69 16.18 24.90
CA ALA A 28 -1.39 14.75 24.78
C ALA A 28 -0.72 14.42 23.43
N SER A 29 -1.25 14.96 22.32
CA SER A 29 -0.65 14.80 20.99
C SER A 29 0.76 15.42 20.90
N GLU A 30 0.99 16.56 21.55
CA GLU A 30 2.31 17.19 21.61
C GLU A 30 3.33 16.35 22.39
N ASP A 31 2.95 15.86 23.56
CA ASP A 31 3.81 15.04 24.41
C ASP A 31 4.13 13.72 23.72
N GLU A 32 3.14 13.10 23.08
CA GLU A 32 3.35 11.89 22.29
C GLU A 32 4.28 12.15 21.10
N PHE A 33 4.05 13.22 20.34
CA PHE A 33 4.93 13.59 19.22
C PHE A 33 6.38 13.75 19.70
N ARG A 34 6.61 14.47 20.80
CA ARG A 34 7.96 14.64 21.37
C ARG A 34 8.60 13.31 21.76
N GLN A 35 7.83 12.38 22.34
CA GLN A 35 8.32 11.05 22.70
C GLN A 35 8.67 10.21 21.46
N LEU A 36 7.81 10.21 20.45
CA LEU A 36 8.04 9.49 19.19
C LEU A 36 9.25 10.05 18.44
N VAL A 37 9.36 11.37 18.31
CA VAL A 37 10.51 12.06 17.69
C VAL A 37 11.81 11.67 18.40
N LYS A 38 11.82 11.60 19.74
CA LYS A 38 12.99 11.18 20.52
C LYS A 38 13.39 9.74 20.21
N LYS A 39 12.42 8.82 20.14
CA LYS A 39 12.66 7.42 19.72
C LYS A 39 13.14 7.33 18.27
N TRP A 40 12.69 8.24 17.41
CA TRP A 40 13.00 8.27 15.98
C TRP A 40 14.35 8.91 15.64
N GLY A 41 15.02 9.54 16.61
CA GLY A 41 16.15 10.45 16.38
C GLY A 41 17.29 9.87 15.53
N GLU A 42 17.61 8.59 15.70
CA GLU A 42 18.68 7.89 14.96
C GLU A 42 18.30 7.60 13.50
N TRP A 43 16.99 7.49 13.22
CA TRP A 43 16.46 7.06 11.92
C TRP A 43 15.99 8.21 11.04
N ARG A 44 15.86 9.40 11.62
CA ARG A 44 15.39 10.61 10.92
C ARG A 44 16.13 10.86 9.61
N GLN A 45 17.44 10.61 9.56
CA GLN A 45 18.25 10.84 8.36
C GLN A 45 18.02 9.83 7.22
N LEU A 46 17.43 8.67 7.51
CA LEU A 46 17.09 7.64 6.52
C LEU A 46 15.60 7.68 6.16
N ASP A 47 14.82 8.46 6.89
CA ASP A 47 13.39 8.56 6.70
C ASP A 47 13.03 9.26 5.36
N PRO A 48 12.10 8.70 4.56
CA PRO A 48 11.63 9.33 3.34
C PRO A 48 10.91 10.68 3.55
N ILE A 49 10.18 10.89 4.65
CA ILE A 49 9.47 12.16 4.90
C ILE A 49 10.41 13.31 5.29
N SER A 50 11.68 12.98 5.58
CA SER A 50 12.75 13.95 5.86
C SER A 50 13.53 14.37 4.61
N LEU A 51 13.28 13.74 3.45
CA LEU A 51 13.98 14.08 2.22
C LEU A 51 13.51 15.43 1.67
N PRO A 52 14.43 16.26 1.13
CA PRO A 52 14.07 17.54 0.52
C PRO A 52 13.38 17.39 -0.84
N THR A 53 13.52 16.23 -1.47
CA THR A 53 12.97 15.90 -2.79
C THR A 53 12.50 14.45 -2.80
N ASP A 54 11.66 14.12 -3.77
CA ASP A 54 11.13 12.78 -4.02
C ASP A 54 11.39 12.36 -5.48
N LEU A 55 11.03 11.12 -5.82
CA LEU A 55 11.36 10.55 -7.12
C LEU A 55 10.55 11.15 -8.29
N LEU A 56 9.26 11.40 -8.10
CA LEU A 56 8.32 11.64 -9.21
C LEU A 56 7.88 13.09 -9.38
N SER A 57 7.81 13.89 -8.31
CA SER A 57 7.38 15.29 -8.44
C SER A 57 8.24 16.14 -9.38
N PRO A 58 9.58 16.00 -9.43
CA PRO A 58 10.38 16.73 -10.42
C PRO A 58 10.01 16.42 -11.88
N LEU A 59 9.37 15.27 -12.12
CA LEU A 59 8.94 14.80 -13.44
C LEU A 59 7.44 15.05 -13.70
N GLY A 60 6.70 15.56 -12.72
CA GLY A 60 5.23 15.71 -12.80
C GLY A 60 4.50 14.38 -13.01
N GLN A 61 5.02 13.29 -12.42
CA GLN A 61 4.50 11.92 -12.59
C GLN A 61 3.86 11.35 -11.32
N GLU A 62 3.78 12.12 -10.23
CA GLU A 62 3.34 11.64 -8.91
C GLU A 62 1.90 11.12 -8.86
N PHE A 63 1.05 11.50 -9.81
CA PHE A 63 -0.34 11.02 -9.91
C PHE A 63 -0.57 10.11 -11.12
N ARG A 64 0.49 9.62 -11.77
CA ARG A 64 0.37 8.76 -12.95
C ARG A 64 0.41 7.29 -12.57
N GLU A 65 -0.75 6.63 -12.60
CA GLU A 65 -0.91 5.20 -12.28
C GLU A 65 0.14 4.32 -12.96
N ILE A 66 0.34 4.50 -14.26
CA ILE A 66 1.31 3.72 -15.06
C ILE A 66 2.74 3.81 -14.52
N THR A 67 3.16 4.98 -14.04
CA THR A 67 4.50 5.20 -13.49
C THR A 67 4.68 4.44 -12.20
N HIS A 68 3.68 4.48 -11.31
CA HIS A 68 3.70 3.70 -10.08
C HIS A 68 3.68 2.20 -10.35
N THR A 69 2.85 1.75 -11.30
CA THR A 69 2.82 0.34 -11.73
C THR A 69 4.20 -0.15 -12.19
N GLN A 70 4.89 0.64 -13.01
CA GLN A 70 6.23 0.31 -13.50
C GLN A 70 7.28 0.30 -12.38
N LEU A 71 7.22 1.25 -11.45
CA LEU A 71 8.12 1.30 -10.30
C LEU A 71 7.89 0.12 -9.34
N LEU A 72 6.64 -0.20 -9.03
CA LEU A 72 6.30 -1.37 -8.22
C LEU A 72 6.76 -2.67 -8.91
N ALA A 73 6.56 -2.78 -10.23
CA ALA A 73 7.10 -3.92 -10.98
C ALA A 73 8.62 -4.02 -10.92
N HIS A 74 9.32 -2.87 -10.96
CA HIS A 74 10.75 -2.82 -10.81
C HIS A 74 11.19 -3.29 -9.41
N PHE A 75 10.62 -2.75 -8.34
CA PHE A 75 11.00 -3.08 -6.97
C PHE A 75 10.62 -4.51 -6.55
N PHE A 76 9.46 -5.01 -6.97
CA PHE A 76 9.02 -6.35 -6.62
C PHE A 76 9.71 -7.45 -7.43
N ASN A 77 10.46 -7.13 -8.48
CA ASN A 77 11.16 -8.12 -9.29
C ASN A 77 12.50 -8.50 -8.66
N PRO A 78 12.67 -9.70 -8.07
CA PRO A 78 13.91 -10.06 -7.39
C PRO A 78 15.14 -10.12 -8.31
N ARG A 79 14.90 -10.15 -9.62
CA ARG A 79 15.92 -10.25 -10.67
C ARG A 79 16.23 -8.90 -11.32
N ALA A 80 15.53 -7.83 -10.95
CA ALA A 80 15.84 -6.51 -11.45
C ALA A 80 17.14 -5.97 -10.83
N ALA A 81 17.83 -5.11 -11.59
CA ALA A 81 19.16 -4.59 -11.23
C ALA A 81 19.11 -3.48 -10.16
N HIS A 82 18.26 -3.60 -9.14
CA HIS A 82 18.15 -2.66 -8.02
C HIS A 82 18.91 -3.12 -6.75
N GLN A 83 19.44 -4.34 -6.70
CA GLN A 83 20.23 -4.82 -5.55
C GLN A 83 19.44 -4.94 -4.23
N LEU A 84 18.11 -5.12 -4.30
CA LEU A 84 17.26 -5.39 -3.13
C LEU A 84 16.87 -6.88 -3.02
N GLY A 85 17.23 -7.69 -4.02
CA GLY A 85 16.76 -9.08 -4.11
C GLY A 85 15.25 -9.17 -3.98
N ALA A 86 14.76 -10.17 -3.25
CA ALA A 86 13.34 -10.37 -2.99
C ALA A 86 12.76 -9.54 -1.82
N GLU A 87 13.55 -8.71 -1.14
CA GLU A 87 13.10 -7.99 0.08
C GLU A 87 11.78 -7.21 -0.13
N PRO A 88 11.60 -6.42 -1.22
CA PRO A 88 10.34 -5.69 -1.42
C PRO A 88 9.15 -6.61 -1.70
N LEU A 89 9.38 -7.74 -2.37
CA LEU A 89 8.33 -8.72 -2.64
C LEU A 89 7.94 -9.47 -1.36
N HIS A 90 8.89 -9.79 -0.49
CA HIS A 90 8.58 -10.33 0.84
C HIS A 90 7.72 -9.38 1.66
N ALA A 91 8.02 -8.08 1.66
CA ALA A 91 7.18 -7.08 2.32
C ALA A 91 5.73 -7.04 1.79
N LEU A 92 5.54 -7.21 0.48
CA LEU A 92 4.20 -7.35 -0.11
C LEU A 92 3.51 -8.65 0.35
N LEU A 93 4.22 -9.77 0.40
CA LEU A 93 3.67 -11.05 0.85
C LEU A 93 3.26 -10.99 2.33
N ASP A 94 4.03 -10.29 3.17
CA ASP A 94 3.71 -10.04 4.57
C ASP A 94 2.48 -9.14 4.74
N CYS A 95 2.29 -8.17 3.83
CA CYS A 95 1.04 -7.40 3.73
C CYS A 95 -0.16 -8.33 3.55
N LEU A 96 -0.08 -9.18 2.53
CA LEU A 96 -1.15 -10.11 2.18
C LEU A 96 -1.40 -11.10 3.31
N TYR A 97 -0.34 -11.64 3.92
CA TYR A 97 -0.45 -12.51 5.10
C TYR A 97 -1.25 -11.84 6.22
N ASN A 98 -0.93 -10.60 6.57
CA ASN A 98 -1.59 -9.87 7.64
C ASN A 98 -3.06 -9.58 7.35
N ILE A 99 -3.41 -9.34 6.08
CA ILE A 99 -4.80 -9.19 5.63
C ILE A 99 -5.57 -10.52 5.75
N LEU A 100 -4.89 -11.64 5.44
CA LEU A 100 -5.53 -12.95 5.35
C LEU A 100 -5.63 -13.71 6.66
N LYS A 101 -4.77 -13.44 7.64
CA LYS A 101 -4.57 -14.32 8.80
C LYS A 101 -5.84 -14.59 9.64
N GLU A 102 -6.82 -13.70 9.60
CA GLU A 102 -8.06 -13.83 10.37
C GLU A 102 -9.17 -14.53 9.59
N GLU A 103 -9.32 -14.23 8.29
CA GLU A 103 -10.43 -14.71 7.46
C GLU A 103 -10.07 -15.92 6.57
N HIS A 104 -8.79 -16.07 6.23
CA HIS A 104 -8.27 -16.98 5.21
C HIS A 104 -7.00 -17.67 5.73
N ALA A 105 -7.12 -18.31 6.89
CA ALA A 105 -5.97 -18.88 7.62
C ALA A 105 -5.16 -19.89 6.80
N SER A 106 -5.80 -20.61 5.87
CA SER A 106 -5.13 -21.59 5.01
C SER A 106 -4.23 -20.93 3.96
N GLU A 107 -4.72 -19.86 3.32
CA GLU A 107 -3.98 -19.05 2.37
C GLU A 107 -2.85 -18.28 3.07
N ALA A 108 -3.11 -17.75 4.26
CA ALA A 108 -2.12 -17.10 5.09
C ALA A 108 -0.97 -18.06 5.45
N ALA A 109 -1.27 -19.32 5.79
CA ALA A 109 -0.23 -20.31 6.07
C ALA A 109 0.69 -20.55 4.88
N VAL A 110 0.15 -20.60 3.66
CA VAL A 110 0.93 -20.73 2.42
C VAL A 110 1.87 -19.55 2.21
N LEU A 111 1.40 -18.31 2.43
CA LEU A 111 2.24 -17.12 2.28
C LEU A 111 3.39 -17.10 3.28
N LYS A 112 3.12 -17.51 4.53
CA LYS A 112 4.13 -17.52 5.60
C LYS A 112 5.27 -18.52 5.31
N THR A 113 4.98 -19.63 4.64
CA THR A 113 5.97 -20.65 4.30
C THR A 113 6.34 -20.63 2.81
N LEU A 114 6.12 -19.50 2.13
CA LEU A 114 6.28 -19.43 0.69
C LEU A 114 7.75 -19.48 0.29
N GLU A 115 8.14 -20.58 -0.34
CA GLU A 115 9.47 -20.75 -0.92
C GLU A 115 9.52 -20.31 -2.39
N GLY A 116 10.73 -20.03 -2.88
CA GLY A 116 10.96 -19.77 -4.30
C GLY A 116 10.61 -18.36 -4.76
N VAL A 117 10.48 -17.40 -3.84
CA VAL A 117 10.19 -15.98 -4.13
C VAL A 117 11.22 -15.38 -5.09
N ASP A 118 12.51 -15.75 -4.98
CA ASP A 118 13.58 -15.33 -5.91
C ASP A 118 13.34 -15.75 -7.38
N SER A 119 12.46 -16.73 -7.59
CA SER A 119 12.06 -17.18 -8.93
C SER A 119 10.92 -16.37 -9.55
N ALA A 120 10.40 -15.39 -8.81
CA ALA A 120 9.23 -14.61 -9.21
C ALA A 120 9.42 -13.94 -10.58
N ARG A 121 8.34 -13.91 -11.34
CA ARG A 121 8.22 -13.21 -12.61
C ARG A 121 7.24 -12.07 -12.41
N VAL A 122 7.73 -10.85 -12.53
CA VAL A 122 6.96 -9.63 -12.33
C VAL A 122 6.86 -8.89 -13.65
N GLU A 123 5.63 -8.62 -14.07
CA GLU A 123 5.33 -7.93 -15.32
C GLU A 123 4.39 -6.76 -15.04
N ALA A 124 4.81 -5.55 -15.43
CA ALA A 124 3.92 -4.40 -15.53
C ALA A 124 3.11 -4.49 -16.83
N GLU A 125 1.86 -4.04 -16.78
CA GLU A 125 1.01 -3.83 -17.95
C GLU A 125 0.85 -5.10 -18.83
N ARG A 126 0.81 -6.27 -18.18
CA ARG A 126 0.75 -7.57 -18.87
C ARG A 126 -0.53 -7.70 -19.67
N THR A 127 -0.38 -8.00 -20.96
CA THR A 127 -1.50 -8.30 -21.85
C THR A 127 -1.68 -9.81 -21.97
N VAL A 128 -2.87 -10.32 -21.63
CA VAL A 128 -3.21 -11.74 -21.79
C VAL A 128 -4.05 -11.91 -23.05
N ARG A 129 -3.59 -12.73 -23.98
CA ARG A 129 -4.34 -13.01 -25.21
C ARG A 129 -5.48 -13.98 -24.92
N ILE A 130 -6.71 -13.53 -25.11
CA ILE A 130 -7.91 -14.37 -25.02
C ILE A 130 -8.43 -14.60 -26.43
N GLN A 131 -8.33 -15.83 -26.92
CA GLN A 131 -9.02 -16.23 -28.15
C GLN A 131 -10.48 -16.48 -27.81
N SER A 132 -11.34 -15.47 -27.96
CA SER A 132 -12.78 -15.66 -28.01
C SER A 132 -13.24 -15.64 -29.47
N GLY A 133 -14.25 -16.43 -29.81
CA GLY A 133 -14.79 -16.51 -31.18
C GLY A 133 -15.45 -15.22 -31.69
N VAL A 134 -15.47 -14.16 -30.87
CA VAL A 134 -16.08 -12.85 -31.14
C VAL A 134 -15.08 -11.76 -30.78
N GLY A 135 -14.03 -11.62 -31.61
CA GLY A 135 -13.00 -10.58 -31.47
C GLY A 135 -11.80 -10.96 -30.59
N ASN A 136 -10.65 -10.31 -30.85
CA ASN A 136 -9.46 -10.43 -30.01
C ASN A 136 -9.56 -9.38 -28.88
N GLU A 137 -10.19 -9.73 -27.76
CA GLU A 137 -10.02 -8.95 -26.53
C GLU A 137 -8.70 -9.36 -25.87
N ASN A 138 -7.83 -8.36 -25.67
CA ASN A 138 -6.51 -8.53 -25.06
C ASN A 138 -6.52 -7.75 -23.74
N PRO A 139 -7.12 -8.30 -22.66
CA PRO A 139 -7.13 -7.63 -21.36
C PRO A 139 -5.70 -7.34 -20.91
N ARG A 140 -5.53 -6.14 -20.34
CA ARG A 140 -4.27 -5.65 -19.78
C ARG A 140 -4.41 -5.53 -18.27
N THR A 141 -3.53 -6.17 -17.53
CA THR A 141 -3.41 -6.04 -16.08
C THR A 141 -2.27 -5.11 -15.71
N ASP A 142 -2.40 -4.35 -14.63
CA ASP A 142 -1.43 -3.36 -14.19
C ASP A 142 -0.19 -4.06 -13.65
N LEU A 143 -0.33 -4.92 -12.63
CA LEU A 143 0.79 -5.68 -12.10
C LEU A 143 0.49 -7.16 -11.99
N TRP A 144 1.39 -7.96 -12.54
CA TRP A 144 1.27 -9.41 -12.59
C TRP A 144 2.50 -10.08 -12.00
N ILE A 145 2.33 -10.87 -10.94
CA ILE A 145 3.41 -11.54 -10.24
C ILE A 145 3.13 -13.04 -10.19
N GLU A 146 3.99 -13.84 -10.82
CA GLU A 146 3.96 -15.30 -10.71
C GLU A 146 5.15 -15.79 -9.90
N ILE A 147 4.92 -16.70 -8.96
CA ILE A 147 5.97 -17.38 -8.21
C ILE A 147 5.95 -18.86 -8.66
N PRO A 148 6.65 -19.22 -9.74
CA PRO A 148 6.48 -20.50 -10.40
C PRO A 148 7.11 -21.68 -9.64
N ALA A 149 8.11 -21.40 -8.78
CA ALA A 149 8.79 -22.43 -7.98
C ALA A 149 8.06 -22.75 -6.66
N SER A 150 7.02 -22.01 -6.29
CA SER A 150 6.26 -22.28 -5.08
C SER A 150 5.29 -23.46 -5.25
N VAL A 151 4.94 -24.12 -4.14
CA VAL A 151 3.91 -25.15 -4.08
C VAL A 151 2.94 -24.84 -2.92
N PRO A 152 1.67 -24.48 -3.19
CA PRO A 152 1.08 -24.29 -4.52
C PRO A 152 1.73 -23.11 -5.28
N LYS A 153 1.56 -23.10 -6.60
CA LYS A 153 1.98 -21.94 -7.42
C LYS A 153 1.19 -20.72 -6.99
N VAL A 154 1.86 -19.60 -6.77
CA VAL A 154 1.21 -18.34 -6.40
C VAL A 154 1.13 -17.40 -7.60
N LEU A 155 -0.05 -16.81 -7.79
CA LEU A 155 -0.32 -15.71 -8.71
C LEU A 155 -0.86 -14.52 -7.91
N ILE A 156 -0.21 -13.36 -8.00
CA ILE A 156 -0.71 -12.11 -7.45
C ILE A 156 -0.98 -11.19 -8.63
N VAL A 157 -2.20 -10.65 -8.69
CA VAL A 157 -2.59 -9.65 -9.69
C VAL A 157 -3.05 -8.41 -8.94
N ILE A 158 -2.41 -7.28 -9.23
CA ILE A 158 -2.74 -6.00 -8.61
C ILE A 158 -3.37 -5.10 -9.67
N GLU A 159 -4.57 -4.61 -9.39
CA GLU A 159 -5.16 -3.46 -10.05
C GLU A 159 -4.74 -2.22 -9.25
N ASN A 160 -4.10 -1.26 -9.92
CA ASN A 160 -3.51 -0.09 -9.30
C ASN A 160 -4.38 1.14 -9.60
N LYS A 161 -4.71 1.93 -8.57
CA LYS A 161 -5.44 3.19 -8.71
C LYS A 161 -4.81 4.34 -7.93
N ILE A 162 -4.66 5.46 -8.64
CA ILE A 162 -4.23 6.74 -8.08
C ILE A 162 -5.21 7.79 -8.60
N GLY A 163 -6.19 8.15 -7.76
CA GLY A 163 -7.25 9.10 -8.10
C GLY A 163 -8.55 8.41 -8.48
N ASP A 164 -8.74 8.09 -9.76
CA ASP A 164 -10.01 7.57 -10.26
C ASP A 164 -10.23 6.10 -9.88
N GLN A 165 -11.49 5.72 -9.63
CA GLN A 165 -11.84 4.31 -9.40
C GLN A 165 -11.75 3.49 -10.71
N ALA A 166 -11.48 2.19 -10.58
CA ALA A 166 -11.55 1.27 -11.71
C ALA A 166 -12.93 1.30 -12.38
N ARG A 167 -12.94 1.20 -13.71
CA ARG A 167 -14.19 1.01 -14.46
C ARG A 167 -14.65 -0.43 -14.27
N LEU A 168 -15.96 -0.67 -14.10
CA LEU A 168 -16.52 -2.01 -13.87
C LEU A 168 -16.06 -3.09 -14.87
N ASN A 169 -15.85 -2.71 -16.14
CA ASN A 169 -15.40 -3.65 -17.17
C ASN A 169 -13.92 -4.07 -17.01
N GLN A 170 -13.10 -3.27 -16.32
CA GLN A 170 -11.68 -3.55 -16.11
C GLN A 170 -11.49 -4.75 -15.17
N LEU A 171 -12.22 -4.82 -14.06
CA LEU A 171 -12.10 -5.96 -13.14
C LEU A 171 -12.56 -7.28 -13.77
N LYS A 172 -13.59 -7.25 -14.63
CA LYS A 172 -14.00 -8.42 -15.43
C LYS A 172 -12.89 -8.89 -16.38
N GLN A 173 -12.19 -7.96 -17.01
CA GLN A 173 -11.05 -8.26 -17.89
C GLN A 173 -9.90 -8.91 -17.11
N TYR A 174 -9.67 -8.50 -15.87
CA TYR A 174 -8.68 -9.14 -14.98
C TYR A 174 -9.08 -10.57 -14.64
N GLU A 175 -10.34 -10.80 -14.26
CA GLU A 175 -10.81 -12.17 -13.96
C GLU A 175 -10.66 -13.09 -15.17
N GLN A 176 -11.03 -12.63 -16.37
CA GLN A 176 -10.83 -13.42 -17.60
C GLN A 176 -9.35 -13.74 -17.85
N ALA A 177 -8.46 -12.78 -17.62
CA ALA A 177 -7.02 -12.99 -17.76
C ALA A 177 -6.47 -14.01 -16.73
N ILE A 178 -6.94 -13.91 -15.48
CA ILE A 178 -6.61 -14.85 -14.39
C ILE A 178 -7.10 -16.25 -14.73
N GLU A 179 -8.38 -16.41 -15.07
CA GLU A 179 -8.99 -17.69 -15.45
C GLU A 179 -8.23 -18.33 -16.60
N LYS A 180 -7.91 -17.54 -17.64
CA LYS A 180 -7.14 -18.03 -18.77
C LYS A 180 -5.75 -18.53 -18.38
N ARG A 181 -5.09 -17.85 -17.44
CA ARG A 181 -3.81 -18.33 -16.90
C ARG A 181 -4.00 -19.60 -16.09
N LEU A 182 -5.02 -19.66 -15.24
CA LEU A 182 -5.30 -20.82 -14.41
C LEU A 182 -5.57 -22.07 -15.25
N GLU A 183 -6.28 -21.96 -16.38
CA GLU A 183 -6.42 -23.05 -17.36
C GLU A 183 -5.07 -23.56 -17.88
N GLN A 184 -4.12 -22.65 -18.14
CA GLN A 184 -2.78 -22.99 -18.61
C GLN A 184 -1.92 -23.64 -17.51
N LEU A 185 -2.14 -23.23 -16.25
CA LEU A 185 -1.42 -23.76 -15.08
C LEU A 185 -2.03 -25.09 -14.59
N GLY A 186 -3.34 -25.26 -14.73
CA GLY A 186 -4.20 -26.27 -14.12
C GLY A 186 -4.16 -27.67 -14.76
N ARG A 187 -3.12 -28.01 -15.52
CA ARG A 187 -2.87 -29.39 -15.97
C ARG A 187 -2.16 -30.26 -14.93
N LYS A 188 -2.01 -29.79 -13.68
CA LYS A 188 -1.31 -30.49 -12.58
C LYS A 188 -2.17 -30.55 -11.32
N SER A 189 -1.93 -31.55 -10.46
CA SER A 189 -2.78 -31.95 -9.31
C SER A 189 -2.95 -30.94 -8.18
N ILE A 190 -2.26 -29.79 -8.20
CA ILE A 190 -2.33 -28.77 -7.14
C ILE A 190 -2.84 -27.47 -7.77
N GLN A 191 -3.97 -26.97 -7.29
CA GLN A 191 -4.54 -25.71 -7.76
C GLN A 191 -3.62 -24.54 -7.38
N PRO A 192 -3.31 -23.62 -8.32
CA PRO A 192 -2.61 -22.39 -7.99
C PRO A 192 -3.42 -21.52 -7.03
N LEU A 193 -2.73 -20.83 -6.12
CA LEU A 193 -3.31 -19.83 -5.24
C LEU A 193 -3.28 -18.46 -5.93
N VAL A 194 -4.41 -17.74 -5.90
CA VAL A 194 -4.56 -16.44 -6.57
C VAL A 194 -4.93 -15.35 -5.57
N PHE A 195 -4.09 -14.31 -5.51
CA PHE A 195 -4.36 -13.09 -4.78
C PHE A 195 -4.74 -11.97 -5.73
N ARG A 196 -5.97 -11.47 -5.59
CA ARG A 196 -6.48 -10.30 -6.30
C ARG A 196 -6.33 -9.10 -5.39
N VAL A 197 -5.49 -8.15 -5.76
CA VAL A 197 -5.19 -7.00 -4.90
C VAL A 197 -5.72 -5.75 -5.58
N TYR A 198 -6.51 -4.98 -4.85
CA TYR A 198 -6.97 -3.67 -5.26
C TYR A 198 -6.20 -2.63 -4.44
N LEU A 199 -5.18 -2.02 -5.07
CA LEU A 199 -4.30 -1.04 -4.45
C LEU A 199 -4.79 0.35 -4.82
N THR A 200 -5.22 1.13 -3.82
CA THR A 200 -5.66 2.51 -4.02
C THR A 200 -4.92 3.48 -3.08
N LEU A 201 -5.29 4.76 -3.11
CA LEU A 201 -4.75 5.74 -2.18
C LEU A 201 -5.23 5.49 -0.75
N GLU A 202 -6.53 5.27 -0.50
CA GLU A 202 -7.04 5.14 0.87
C GLU A 202 -7.54 3.73 1.22
N GLY A 203 -7.32 2.75 0.34
CA GLY A 203 -7.84 1.39 0.50
C GLY A 203 -9.35 1.30 0.25
N GLU A 204 -9.89 2.19 -0.59
CA GLU A 204 -11.29 2.17 -0.95
C GLU A 204 -11.65 0.88 -1.72
N PRO A 205 -12.86 0.32 -1.50
CA PRO A 205 -13.30 -0.85 -2.23
C PRO A 205 -13.47 -0.56 -3.73
N PRO A 206 -13.36 -1.59 -4.59
CA PRO A 206 -13.74 -1.46 -5.98
C PRO A 206 -15.24 -1.11 -6.12
N PRO A 207 -15.67 -0.54 -7.26
CA PRO A 207 -17.08 -0.22 -7.47
C PRO A 207 -17.97 -1.47 -7.35
N GLN A 208 -19.14 -1.30 -6.70
CA GLN A 208 -20.13 -2.37 -6.51
C GLN A 208 -20.52 -2.97 -7.88
N ASN A 209 -20.37 -4.30 -8.02
CA ASN A 209 -20.48 -5.16 -9.22
C ASN A 209 -19.16 -5.82 -9.70
N SER A 210 -18.11 -5.82 -8.88
CA SER A 210 -16.87 -6.58 -9.10
C SER A 210 -17.03 -8.10 -8.94
N GLY A 211 -18.06 -8.72 -9.53
CA GLY A 211 -18.27 -10.18 -9.51
C GLY A 211 -18.41 -10.83 -8.13
N GLU A 212 -18.46 -12.16 -8.10
CA GLU A 212 -18.54 -12.98 -6.87
C GLU A 212 -17.17 -13.17 -6.18
N LYS A 213 -16.06 -12.79 -6.83
CA LYS A 213 -14.69 -13.04 -6.36
C LYS A 213 -14.18 -11.88 -5.50
N GLN A 214 -13.69 -12.19 -4.31
CA GLN A 214 -13.17 -11.21 -3.35
C GLN A 214 -11.83 -10.60 -3.83
N TRP A 215 -11.73 -9.28 -3.77
CA TRP A 215 -10.50 -8.49 -3.96
C TRP A 215 -9.96 -8.06 -2.60
N PHE A 216 -8.68 -8.27 -2.35
CA PHE A 216 -7.98 -7.81 -1.16
C PHE A 216 -7.68 -6.32 -1.30
N LEU A 217 -8.19 -5.53 -0.36
CA LEU A 217 -8.02 -4.07 -0.36
C LEU A 217 -6.74 -3.71 0.37
N THR A 218 -5.96 -2.81 -0.22
CA THR A 218 -4.78 -2.23 0.44
C THR A 218 -4.55 -0.81 -0.07
N SER A 219 -3.72 -0.05 0.65
CA SER A 219 -3.42 1.33 0.32
C SER A 219 -1.93 1.56 0.09
N TYR A 220 -1.59 2.63 -0.65
CA TYR A 220 -0.20 3.07 -0.79
C TYR A 220 0.45 3.42 0.56
N LEU A 221 -0.31 3.85 1.56
CA LEU A 221 0.18 4.13 2.91
C LEU A 221 0.63 2.84 3.59
N VAL A 222 -0.21 1.81 3.57
CA VAL A 222 0.09 0.49 4.14
C VAL A 222 1.31 -0.11 3.42
N LEU A 223 1.29 -0.12 2.09
CA LEU A 223 2.41 -0.64 1.30
C LEU A 223 3.70 0.14 1.58
N GLY A 224 3.64 1.47 1.68
CA GLY A 224 4.78 2.32 1.98
C GLY A 224 5.40 1.98 3.33
N HIS A 225 4.58 1.82 4.38
CA HIS A 225 5.06 1.43 5.70
C HIS A 225 5.72 0.04 5.70
N LEU A 226 5.17 -0.92 4.96
CA LEU A 226 5.74 -2.27 4.86
C LEU A 226 7.04 -2.31 4.07
N LEU A 227 7.29 -1.35 3.19
CA LEU A 227 8.55 -1.21 2.47
C LEU A 227 9.63 -0.45 3.28
N MET A 228 9.28 0.20 4.39
CA MET A 228 10.25 0.91 5.23
C MET A 228 11.37 0.02 5.78
N PRO A 229 11.12 -1.22 6.26
CA PRO A 229 12.16 -2.11 6.75
C PRO A 229 13.22 -2.46 5.70
N VAL A 230 12.86 -2.47 4.41
CA VAL A 230 13.81 -2.69 3.29
C VAL A 230 14.92 -1.64 3.28
N LEU A 231 14.66 -0.44 3.82
CA LEU A 231 15.64 0.65 3.92
C LEU A 231 16.67 0.47 5.06
N SER A 232 16.50 -0.52 5.94
CA SER A 232 17.41 -0.74 7.08
C SER A 232 18.75 -1.39 6.70
N GLY A 233 18.85 -1.98 5.50
CA GLY A 233 20.05 -2.63 5.01
C GLY A 233 21.15 -1.65 4.55
N GLU A 234 22.27 -2.19 4.07
CA GLU A 234 23.38 -1.40 3.54
C GLU A 234 22.93 -0.52 2.37
N ARG A 235 23.40 0.73 2.34
CA ARG A 235 23.07 1.68 1.27
C ARG A 235 23.44 1.10 -0.10
N SER A 236 22.47 1.11 -1.00
CA SER A 236 22.62 0.71 -2.39
C SER A 236 21.80 1.64 -3.30
N PRO A 237 22.11 1.72 -4.61
CA PRO A 237 21.33 2.52 -5.53
C PRO A 237 19.82 2.21 -5.50
N GLY A 238 19.44 0.93 -5.35
CA GLY A 238 18.02 0.57 -5.25
C GLY A 238 17.38 0.97 -3.92
N ARG A 239 18.11 0.94 -2.80
CA ARG A 239 17.57 1.43 -1.52
C ARG A 239 17.35 2.94 -1.55
N GLU A 240 18.28 3.69 -2.15
CA GLU A 240 18.09 5.14 -2.32
C GLU A 240 16.95 5.46 -3.30
N MET A 241 16.81 4.68 -4.39
CA MET A 241 15.68 4.83 -5.31
C MET A 241 14.34 4.48 -4.65
N LEU A 242 14.28 3.39 -3.88
CA LEU A 242 13.10 3.02 -3.09
C LEU A 242 12.77 4.11 -2.08
N ARG A 243 13.77 4.65 -1.37
CA ARG A 243 13.60 5.72 -0.40
C ARG A 243 13.03 6.99 -1.05
N LEU A 244 13.51 7.39 -2.23
CA LEU A 244 12.95 8.51 -3.00
C LEU A 244 11.53 8.22 -3.48
N TYR A 245 11.22 6.98 -3.85
CA TYR A 245 9.87 6.57 -4.22
C TYR A 245 8.92 6.61 -3.02
N LEU A 246 9.32 6.09 -1.86
CA LEU A 246 8.55 6.20 -0.62
C LEU A 246 8.35 7.67 -0.20
N ALA A 247 9.31 8.54 -0.48
CA ALA A 247 9.13 9.98 -0.30
C ALA A 247 8.04 10.53 -1.22
N THR A 248 7.91 10.05 -2.46
CA THR A 248 6.78 10.43 -3.33
C THR A 248 5.47 9.99 -2.68
N LEU A 249 5.38 8.74 -2.22
CA LEU A 249 4.16 8.23 -1.59
C LEU A 249 3.78 9.11 -0.38
N PHE A 250 4.64 9.20 0.62
CA PHE A 250 4.31 9.88 1.85
C PHE A 250 4.18 11.40 1.67
N GLN A 251 5.10 12.05 0.98
CA GLN A 251 5.10 13.52 0.88
C GLN A 251 4.06 14.04 -0.11
N LYS A 252 3.81 13.34 -1.22
CA LYS A 252 2.98 13.86 -2.32
C LYS A 252 1.58 13.30 -2.34
N LEU A 253 1.43 12.01 -2.09
CA LEU A 253 0.10 11.41 -2.02
C LEU A 253 -0.57 11.73 -0.68
N TYR A 254 0.19 11.67 0.43
CA TYR A 254 -0.36 11.87 1.78
C TYR A 254 0.01 13.20 2.45
N GLY A 255 0.81 14.06 1.81
CA GLY A 255 1.20 15.35 2.38
C GLY A 255 2.08 15.27 3.63
N LEU A 256 2.64 14.10 3.95
CA LEU A 256 3.48 13.85 5.11
C LEU A 256 4.87 14.42 4.86
N LYS A 257 5.18 15.54 5.50
CA LYS A 257 6.51 16.16 5.43
C LYS A 257 7.02 16.47 6.82
N TRP A 258 8.28 16.12 7.07
CA TRP A 258 8.91 16.49 8.33
C TRP A 258 8.99 18.00 8.47
N THR A 259 8.56 18.51 9.63
CA THR A 259 8.73 19.91 10.03
C THR A 259 9.08 19.95 11.52
N ASP A 260 10.07 20.76 11.91
CA ASP A 260 10.51 20.79 13.32
C ASP A 260 9.45 21.37 14.25
N ASN A 261 8.55 22.22 13.72
CA ASN A 261 7.40 22.77 14.43
C ASN A 261 6.11 22.60 13.60
N PRO A 262 5.52 21.39 13.56
CA PRO A 262 4.30 21.15 12.81
C PRO A 262 3.10 21.84 13.47
N SER A 263 2.13 22.27 12.65
CA SER A 263 0.83 22.68 13.16
C SER A 263 0.15 21.55 13.95
N ALA A 264 -0.89 21.89 14.72
CA ALA A 264 -1.65 20.90 15.50
C ALA A 264 -2.16 19.73 14.63
N VAL A 265 -2.72 20.04 13.45
CA VAL A 265 -3.23 19.05 12.49
C VAL A 265 -2.10 18.15 12.00
N ARG A 266 -1.00 18.75 11.52
CA ARG A 266 0.17 17.99 11.03
C ARG A 266 0.83 17.13 12.10
N ARG A 267 0.77 17.54 13.37
CA ARG A 267 1.26 16.72 14.48
C ARG A 267 0.46 15.42 14.60
N GLY A 268 -0.87 15.46 14.44
CA GLY A 268 -1.70 14.26 14.42
C GLY A 268 -1.26 13.28 13.33
N ASP A 269 -1.10 13.76 12.10
CA ASP A 269 -0.69 12.94 10.95
C ASP A 269 0.71 12.34 11.16
N LEU A 270 1.65 13.14 11.66
CA LEU A 270 3.02 12.68 11.96
C LEU A 270 3.06 11.68 13.12
N VAL A 271 2.23 11.86 14.16
CA VAL A 271 2.13 10.89 15.26
C VAL A 271 1.66 9.54 14.74
N HIS A 272 0.60 9.53 13.91
CA HIS A 272 0.12 8.29 13.30
C HIS A 272 1.20 7.63 12.44
N TYR A 273 1.83 8.40 11.54
CA TYR A 273 2.93 7.91 10.71
C TYR A 273 4.08 7.31 11.53
N LEU A 274 4.55 8.03 12.56
CA LEU A 274 5.69 7.61 13.37
C LEU A 274 5.37 6.37 14.21
N ARG A 275 4.16 6.27 14.74
CA ARG A 275 3.72 5.09 15.50
C ARG A 275 3.70 3.85 14.60
N THR A 276 3.01 3.93 13.47
CA THR A 276 2.93 2.83 12.49
C THR A 276 4.32 2.45 11.97
N SER A 277 5.19 3.44 11.71
CA SER A 277 6.54 3.15 11.23
C SER A 277 7.47 2.60 12.31
N LEU A 278 7.20 2.80 13.60
CA LEU A 278 7.92 2.15 14.71
C LEU A 278 7.47 0.70 14.90
N GLU A 279 6.18 0.42 14.72
CA GLU A 279 5.60 -0.92 14.90
C GLU A 279 6.04 -1.91 13.81
N ASN A 280 6.31 -1.41 12.60
CA ASN A 280 6.74 -2.22 11.45
C ASN A 280 8.26 -2.40 11.34
N ARG A 281 9.05 -1.82 12.25
CA ARG A 281 10.52 -1.96 12.29
C ARG A 281 10.93 -3.11 13.21
#